data_AF-A0A9Q9JEQ7-F1
#
_entry.id   AF-A0A9Q9JEQ7-F1
#
_cell.length_a   1.000
_cell.length_b   1.000
_cell.length_c   1.000
_cell.angle_alpha   90.00
_cell.angle_beta   90.00
_cell.angle_gamma   90.00
#
_symmetry.space_group_name_H-M   'P 1'
#
loop_
_entity.id
_entity.type
_entity.pdbx_description
1 polymer ?
#
loop_
_entity_poly.entity_id
_entity_poly.type
_entity_poly.pdbx_seq_one_letter_code
_entity_poly.pdbx_strand_id
1 'polypeptide(L)'
;MTTDITELALITKIKKQLENFDTVILKEDEALALVEALEKAQQYAKERDAENQDLMLTVGRIRVEREELESRTVKLPPCVDDLHGIGMVMSADAVVEALTSYGIKVEAE
;
A
#
# COMPACT_ATOMS: atom_id res chain seq x y z
N MET A 1 -66.98 28.77 9.29
CA MET A 1 -66.68 27.53 8.57
C MET A 1 -66.49 26.44 9.60
N THR A 2 -67.42 25.51 9.71
CA THR A 2 -67.41 24.43 10.71
C THR A 2 -66.55 23.29 10.18
N THR A 3 -65.36 23.10 10.74
CA THR A 3 -64.53 21.91 10.48
C THR A 3 -65.34 20.69 10.89
N ASP A 4 -65.64 19.79 9.95
CA ASP A 4 -66.52 18.65 10.19
C ASP A 4 -65.84 17.65 11.15
N ILE A 5 -66.61 16.97 12.00
CA ILE A 5 -66.08 16.07 13.05
C ILE A 5 -65.17 14.98 12.45
N THR A 6 -65.44 14.61 11.20
CA THR A 6 -64.66 13.69 10.35
C THR A 6 -63.24 14.20 10.03
N GLU A 7 -63.08 15.50 9.76
CA GLU A 7 -61.77 16.10 9.48
C GLU A 7 -60.88 16.08 10.73
N LEU A 8 -61.47 16.37 11.90
CA LEU A 8 -60.77 16.31 13.19
C LEU A 8 -60.32 14.88 13.54
N ALA A 9 -61.13 13.88 13.24
CA ALA A 9 -60.78 12.48 13.43
C ALA A 9 -59.60 12.04 12.54
N LEU A 10 -59.60 12.48 11.27
CA LEU A 10 -58.50 12.26 10.33
C LEU A 10 -57.20 12.92 10.80
N ILE A 11 -57.25 14.19 11.23
CA ILE A 11 -56.10 14.92 11.76
C ILE A 11 -55.51 14.20 12.98
N THR A 12 -56.36 13.71 13.88
CA THR A 12 -55.93 12.99 15.09
C THR A 12 -55.22 11.68 14.74
N LYS A 13 -55.75 10.95 13.75
CA LYS A 13 -55.14 9.70 13.27
C LYS A 13 -53.78 9.95 12.62
N ILE A 14 -53.65 11.01 11.83
CA ILE A 14 -52.40 11.42 11.19
C ILE A 14 -51.37 11.82 12.25
N LYS A 15 -51.75 12.64 13.25
CA LYS A 15 -50.84 13.03 14.35
C LYS A 15 -50.31 11.82 15.13
N LYS A 16 -51.19 10.86 15.47
CA LYS A 16 -50.79 9.62 16.16
C LYS A 16 -49.87 8.74 15.32
N GLN A 17 -50.01 8.77 13.99
CA GLN A 17 -49.08 8.08 13.09
C GLN A 17 -47.73 8.80 13.05
N LEU A 18 -47.72 10.14 13.05
CA LEU A 18 -46.51 10.96 13.06
C LEU A 18 -45.69 10.84 14.36
N GLU A 19 -46.34 10.62 15.51
CA GLU A 19 -45.67 10.37 16.81
C GLU A 19 -44.77 9.12 16.80
N ASN A 20 -44.99 8.17 15.89
CA ASN A 20 -44.17 6.98 15.76
C ASN A 20 -42.95 7.17 14.84
N PHE A 21 -42.85 8.31 14.14
CA PHE A 21 -41.70 8.62 13.31
C PHE A 21 -40.73 9.49 14.09
N ASP A 22 -39.75 8.86 14.74
CA ASP A 22 -38.53 9.54 15.16
C ASP A 22 -37.81 9.99 13.88
N THR A 23 -38.07 11.23 13.47
CA THR A 23 -37.38 11.81 12.33
C THR A 23 -35.98 12.16 12.83
N VAL A 24 -34.98 11.40 12.36
CA VAL A 24 -33.57 11.71 12.59
C VAL A 24 -33.24 12.96 11.78
N ILE A 25 -33.59 14.12 12.32
CA ILE A 25 -33.20 15.41 11.78
C ILE A 25 -31.85 15.71 12.40
N LEU A 26 -30.78 15.49 11.63
CA LEU A 26 -29.46 16.02 11.99
C LEU A 26 -29.58 17.53 12.10
N LYS A 27 -29.04 18.10 13.19
CA LYS A 27 -28.92 19.55 13.29
C LYS A 27 -27.96 20.05 12.22
N GLU A 28 -28.09 21.32 11.85
CA GLU A 28 -27.28 21.91 10.77
C GLU A 28 -25.77 21.81 11.05
N ASP A 29 -25.36 22.00 12.30
CA ASP A 29 -23.98 21.84 12.78
C ASP A 29 -23.49 20.40 12.70
N GLU A 30 -24.33 19.43 13.04
CA GLU A 30 -24.03 18.00 12.92
C GLU A 30 -23.87 17.59 11.45
N ALA A 31 -24.74 18.09 10.57
CA ALA A 31 -24.66 17.84 9.14
C ALA A 31 -23.39 18.46 8.51
N LEU A 32 -23.06 19.72 8.88
CA LEU A 32 -21.86 20.39 8.41
C LEU A 32 -20.58 19.67 8.87
N ALA A 33 -20.51 19.26 10.13
CA ALA A 33 -19.36 18.52 10.67
C ALA A 33 -19.14 17.19 9.94
N LEU A 34 -20.21 16.48 9.57
CA LEU A 34 -20.13 15.25 8.78
C LEU A 34 -19.63 15.52 7.36
N VAL A 35 -20.09 16.58 6.72
CA VAL A 35 -19.61 16.97 5.38
C VAL A 35 -18.11 17.30 5.42
N GLU A 36 -17.67 18.13 6.37
CA GLU A 36 -16.25 18.47 6.53
C GLU A 36 -15.38 17.22 6.79
N ALA A 37 -15.87 16.29 7.61
CA ALA A 37 -15.16 15.04 7.89
C ALA A 37 -15.05 14.16 6.65
N LEU A 38 -16.13 14.08 5.85
CA LEU A 38 -16.13 13.33 4.59
C LEU A 38 -15.21 13.97 3.55
N GLU A 39 -15.20 15.28 3.41
CA GLU A 39 -14.29 15.99 2.51
C GLU A 39 -12.83 15.75 2.87
N LYS A 40 -12.47 15.82 4.16
CA LYS A 40 -11.13 15.47 4.64
C LYS A 40 -10.76 14.02 4.35
N ALA A 41 -11.70 13.08 4.56
CA ALA A 41 -11.48 11.67 4.27
C ALA A 41 -11.28 11.41 2.77
N GLN A 42 -12.05 12.08 1.91
CA GLN A 42 -11.91 11.99 0.46
C GLN A 42 -10.58 12.57 -0.03
N GLN A 43 -10.17 13.71 0.53
CA GLN A 43 -8.89 14.33 0.19
C GLN A 43 -7.71 13.43 0.62
N TYR A 44 -7.77 12.86 1.82
CA TYR A 44 -6.78 11.89 2.29
C TYR A 44 -6.70 10.65 1.39
N ALA A 45 -7.85 10.09 0.98
CA ALA A 45 -7.88 8.95 0.07
C ALA A 45 -7.19 9.28 -1.26
N LYS A 46 -7.44 10.47 -1.82
CA LYS A 46 -6.80 10.93 -3.06
C LYS A 46 -5.29 11.08 -2.92
N GLU A 47 -4.81 11.63 -1.81
CA GLU A 47 -3.38 11.76 -1.52
C GLU A 47 -2.70 10.39 -1.38
N ARG A 48 -3.36 9.44 -0.69
CA ARG A 48 -2.86 8.07 -0.54
C ARG A 48 -2.86 7.30 -1.85
N ASP A 49 -3.84 7.50 -2.72
CA ASP A 49 -3.85 6.90 -4.05
C ASP A 49 -2.67 7.39 -4.89
N ALA A 50 -2.39 8.71 -4.85
CA ALA A 50 -1.24 9.29 -5.55
C ALA A 50 0.10 8.74 -5.00
N GLU A 51 0.26 8.69 -3.67
CA GLU A 51 1.46 8.13 -3.03
C GLU A 51 1.62 6.64 -3.35
N ASN A 52 0.54 5.85 -3.31
CA ASN A 52 0.59 4.43 -3.65
C ASN A 52 0.97 4.20 -5.11
N GLN A 53 0.53 5.07 -6.02
CA GLN A 53 0.92 5.01 -7.42
C GLN A 53 2.43 5.27 -7.60
N ASP A 54 2.97 6.28 -6.91
CA ASP A 54 4.42 6.57 -6.94
C ASP A 54 5.25 5.44 -6.31
N LEU A 55 4.79 4.89 -5.19
CA LEU A 55 5.40 3.72 -4.55
C LEU A 55 5.41 2.51 -5.49
N MET A 56 4.32 2.27 -6.22
CA MET A 56 4.26 1.16 -7.19
C MET A 56 5.31 1.31 -8.29
N LEU A 57 5.52 2.52 -8.80
CA LEU A 57 6.55 2.80 -9.81
C LEU A 57 7.96 2.58 -9.24
N THR A 58 8.20 3.07 -8.03
CA THR A 58 9.50 2.93 -7.35
C THR A 58 9.82 1.47 -7.05
N VAL A 59 8.86 0.72 -6.50
CA VAL A 59 9.01 -0.72 -6.23
C VAL A 59 9.22 -1.49 -7.53
N GLY A 60 8.51 -1.12 -8.60
CA GLY A 60 8.70 -1.70 -9.93
C GLY A 60 10.14 -1.54 -10.41
N ARG A 61 10.70 -0.32 -10.33
CA ARG A 61 12.10 -0.05 -10.70
C ARG A 61 13.10 -0.84 -9.86
N ILE A 62 12.93 -0.84 -8.53
CA ILE A 62 13.83 -1.59 -7.62
C ILE A 62 13.80 -3.09 -7.91
N ARG A 63 12.63 -3.65 -8.26
CA ARG A 63 12.53 -5.06 -8.65
C ARG A 63 13.36 -5.37 -9.89
N VAL A 64 13.28 -4.53 -10.92
CA VAL A 64 14.06 -4.68 -12.16
C VAL A 64 15.55 -4.53 -11.85
N GLU A 65 15.97 -3.48 -11.14
CA GLU A 65 17.38 -3.26 -10.79
C GLU A 65 17.95 -4.41 -9.96
N ARG A 66 17.17 -4.96 -9.02
CA ARG A 66 17.57 -6.12 -8.23
C ARG A 66 17.73 -7.36 -9.12
N GLU A 67 16.77 -7.63 -10.00
CA GLU A 67 16.84 -8.78 -10.91
C GLU A 67 18.06 -8.68 -11.84
N GLU A 68 18.34 -7.49 -12.37
CA GLU A 68 19.54 -7.23 -13.16
C GLU A 68 20.80 -7.50 -12.34
N LEU A 69 20.91 -6.97 -11.12
CA LEU A 69 22.08 -7.21 -10.25
C LEU A 69 22.23 -8.69 -9.87
N GLU A 70 21.14 -9.39 -9.55
CA GLU A 70 21.15 -10.82 -9.24
C GLU A 70 21.50 -11.67 -10.46
N SER A 71 21.25 -11.19 -11.68
CA SER A 71 21.62 -11.90 -12.91
C SER A 71 23.11 -11.78 -13.27
N ARG A 72 23.81 -10.77 -12.74
CA ARG A 72 25.22 -10.53 -13.07
C ARG A 72 26.11 -11.65 -12.54
N THR A 73 27.07 -12.02 -13.38
CA THR A 73 28.09 -13.01 -13.10
C THR A 73 29.48 -12.37 -13.11
N VAL A 74 30.42 -12.96 -12.37
CA VAL A 74 31.83 -12.54 -12.37
C VAL A 74 32.67 -13.62 -13.03
N LYS A 75 33.58 -13.20 -13.91
CA LYS A 75 34.63 -14.06 -14.47
C LYS A 75 35.85 -14.00 -13.57
N LEU A 76 36.31 -15.16 -13.11
CA LEU A 76 37.58 -15.26 -12.38
C LEU A 76 38.75 -15.24 -13.36
N PRO A 77 39.89 -14.63 -12.99
CA PRO A 77 41.12 -14.77 -13.74
C PRO A 77 41.61 -16.23 -13.65
N PRO A 78 42.40 -16.70 -14.64
CA PRO A 78 42.95 -18.05 -14.62
C PRO A 78 43.80 -18.29 -13.37
N CYS A 79 43.68 -19.50 -12.83
CA CYS A 79 44.46 -19.98 -11.70
C CYS A 79 45.95 -19.92 -12.07
N VAL A 80 46.79 -19.40 -11.17
CA VAL A 80 48.24 -19.49 -11.30
C VAL A 80 48.77 -20.42 -10.20
N ASP A 81 49.44 -21.49 -10.60
CA ASP A 81 49.82 -22.59 -9.69
C ASP A 81 50.95 -22.20 -8.73
N ASP A 82 51.79 -21.22 -9.09
CA ASP A 82 53.06 -20.98 -8.40
C ASP A 82 53.26 -19.51 -8.05
N LEU A 83 52.89 -19.13 -6.83
CA LEU A 83 53.31 -17.85 -6.27
C LEU A 83 54.22 -18.09 -5.05
N HIS A 84 55.50 -18.37 -5.35
CA HIS A 84 56.54 -18.55 -4.34
C HIS A 84 56.71 -17.28 -3.50
N GLY A 85 56.51 -17.39 -2.19
CA GLY A 85 56.81 -16.32 -1.22
C GLY A 85 55.62 -15.48 -0.76
N ILE A 86 54.41 -15.73 -1.26
CA ILE A 86 53.20 -15.25 -0.57
C ILE A 86 52.78 -16.30 0.46
N GLY A 87 52.14 -15.86 1.55
CA GLY A 87 51.68 -16.76 2.61
C GLY A 87 50.55 -17.70 2.16
N MET A 88 49.65 -18.06 3.08
CA MET A 88 48.54 -18.95 2.75
C MET A 88 47.67 -18.38 1.61
N VAL A 89 47.50 -19.17 0.54
CA VAL A 89 46.64 -18.88 -0.61
C VAL A 89 45.38 -19.76 -0.56
N MET A 90 44.24 -19.21 -1.00
CA MET A 90 43.01 -19.98 -1.15
C MET A 90 43.05 -20.77 -2.46
N SER A 91 42.49 -21.99 -2.46
CA SER A 91 42.27 -22.73 -3.71
C SER A 91 41.17 -22.09 -4.55
N ALA A 92 41.15 -22.37 -5.86
CA ALA A 92 40.10 -21.88 -6.76
C ALA A 92 38.69 -22.27 -6.26
N ASP A 93 38.51 -23.52 -5.83
CA ASP A 93 37.25 -24.01 -5.26
C ASP A 93 36.83 -23.23 -4.00
N ALA A 94 37.78 -22.92 -3.12
CA ALA A 94 37.51 -22.15 -1.91
C ALA A 94 37.13 -20.69 -2.21
N VAL A 95 37.68 -20.10 -3.28
CA VAL A 95 37.30 -18.75 -3.74
C VAL A 95 35.88 -18.77 -4.32
N VAL A 96 35.54 -19.77 -5.13
CA VAL A 96 34.19 -19.92 -5.69
C VAL A 96 33.16 -20.16 -4.58
N GLU A 97 33.47 -21.02 -3.61
CA GLU A 97 32.60 -21.28 -2.46
C GLU A 97 32.38 -20.02 -1.63
N ALA A 98 33.45 -19.27 -1.33
CA ALA A 98 33.35 -18.01 -0.61
C ALA A 98 32.47 -16.99 -1.36
N LEU A 99 32.71 -16.77 -2.65
CA LEU A 99 31.91 -15.84 -3.48
C LEU A 99 30.43 -16.26 -3.52
N THR A 100 30.16 -17.56 -3.67
CA THR A 100 28.81 -18.11 -3.68
C THR A 100 28.12 -17.93 -2.33
N SER A 101 28.85 -18.05 -1.21
CA SER A 101 28.31 -17.78 0.14
C SER A 101 27.89 -16.32 0.34
N TYR A 102 28.50 -15.40 -0.40
CA TYR A 102 28.10 -13.99 -0.46
C TYR A 102 27.03 -13.69 -1.53
N GLY A 103 26.49 -14.73 -2.19
CA GLY A 103 25.48 -14.59 -3.24
C GLY A 103 26.00 -14.09 -4.59
N ILE A 104 27.32 -14.10 -4.80
CA ILE A 104 27.95 -13.68 -6.06
C ILE A 104 27.95 -14.88 -7.01
N LYS A 105 27.33 -14.74 -8.17
CA LYS A 105 27.37 -15.76 -9.23
C LYS A 105 28.71 -15.70 -9.96
N VAL A 106 29.38 -16.84 -10.07
CA VAL A 106 30.62 -16.99 -10.83
C VAL A 106 30.29 -17.66 -12.16
N GLU A 107 30.86 -17.16 -13.25
CA GLU A 107 30.72 -17.82 -14.55
C GLU A 107 31.40 -19.20 -14.52
N ALA A 108 30.71 -20.23 -15.00
CA ALA A 108 31.34 -21.52 -15.24
C ALA A 108 32.34 -21.37 -16.40
N GLU A 109 33.55 -21.90 -16.20
CA GLU A 109 34.61 -21.95 -17.22
C GLU A 109 34.29 -22.98 -18.32
#